data_AF-W7UZ21-F1
#
_entry.id   AF-W7UZ21-F1
#
_cell.length_a   1.000
_cell.length_b   1.000
_cell.length_c   1.000
_cell.angle_alpha   90.00
_cell.angle_beta   90.00
_cell.angle_gamma   90.00
#
_symmetry.space_group_name_H-M   'P 1'
#
loop_
_entity.id
_entity.type
_entity.pdbx_description
1 polymer ?
#
loop_
_entity_poly.entity_id
_entity_poly.type
_entity_poly.pdbx_seq_one_letter_code
_entity_poly.pdbx_strand_id
1 'polypeptide(L)'
;MTNKQLAEVARILGVSEDSISAMDDEIKNSMTEVFETTAVKNDEDKKAVFEALDTLWQKGSVYIGLDEVAKSTGITITTLRSLDYETQQSIVYEYMMDSSQTARFYDLVNKSLGVSELSYVAKLIGVPVRELRMLPRRVQENICGAYAMEYEKDSTNAELIDNIREMIST
;
A
#
# COMPACT_ATOMS: atom_id res chain seq x y z
N MET A 1 -6.72 20.05 7.97
CA MET A 1 -8.09 19.84 8.51
C MET A 1 -8.38 20.80 9.66
N THR A 2 -9.51 21.50 9.64
CA THR A 2 -9.99 22.33 10.75
C THR A 2 -10.77 21.50 11.78
N ASN A 3 -10.90 21.97 13.04
CA ASN A 3 -11.70 21.26 14.07
C ASN A 3 -13.15 21.01 13.63
N LYS A 4 -13.75 21.93 12.87
CA LYS A 4 -15.11 21.76 12.35
C LYS A 4 -15.18 20.63 11.31
N GLN A 5 -14.21 20.56 10.40
CA GLN A 5 -14.13 19.48 9.42
C GLN A 5 -13.89 18.14 10.10
N LEU A 6 -13.03 18.12 11.13
CA LEU A 6 -12.73 16.92 11.91
C LEU A 6 -13.97 16.35 12.61
N ALA A 7 -14.69 17.19 13.35
CA ALA A 7 -15.94 16.80 14.02
C ALA A 7 -16.98 16.26 13.03
N GLU A 8 -17.07 16.88 11.85
CA GLU A 8 -18.02 16.46 10.82
C GLU A 8 -17.63 15.13 10.16
N VAL A 9 -16.35 14.92 9.86
CA VAL A 9 -15.84 13.63 9.35
C VAL A 9 -16.10 12.52 10.37
N ALA A 10 -15.78 12.76 11.65
CA ALA A 10 -16.04 11.82 12.73
C ALA A 10 -17.53 11.47 12.82
N ARG A 11 -18.41 12.48 12.71
CA ARG A 11 -19.86 12.31 12.72
C ARG A 11 -20.38 11.51 11.52
N ILE A 12 -19.88 11.76 10.31
CA ILE A 12 -20.28 11.04 9.09
C ILE A 12 -19.90 9.56 9.21
N LEU A 13 -18.68 9.29 9.69
CA LEU A 13 -18.15 7.93 9.83
C LEU A 13 -18.69 7.19 11.05
N GLY A 14 -19.27 7.90 12.03
CA GLY A 14 -19.71 7.29 13.28
C GLY A 14 -18.55 6.85 14.18
N VAL A 15 -17.41 7.54 14.11
CA VAL A 15 -16.20 7.28 14.90
C VAL A 15 -15.89 8.45 15.83
N SER A 16 -14.93 8.28 16.74
CA SER A 16 -14.50 9.38 17.62
C SER A 16 -13.63 10.41 16.89
N GLU A 17 -13.69 11.67 17.33
CA GLU A 17 -12.78 12.73 16.87
C GLU A 17 -11.30 12.37 17.12
N ASP A 18 -11.02 11.68 18.22
CA ASP A 18 -9.67 11.19 18.55
C ASP A 18 -9.15 10.21 17.48
N SER A 19 -10.01 9.34 16.93
CA SER A 19 -9.65 8.39 15.89
C SER A 19 -9.16 9.11 14.62
N ILE A 20 -9.80 10.22 14.26
CA ILE A 20 -9.38 11.06 13.12
C ILE A 20 -8.14 11.88 13.47
N SER A 21 -8.08 12.42 14.70
CA SER A 21 -6.98 13.29 15.17
C SER A 21 -5.64 12.57 15.20
N ALA A 22 -5.65 11.27 15.53
CA ALA A 22 -4.46 10.43 15.58
C ALA A 22 -3.86 10.12 14.20
N MET A 23 -4.60 10.36 13.11
CA MET A 23 -4.13 10.11 11.76
C MET A 23 -3.06 11.11 11.34
N ASP A 24 -2.20 10.68 10.42
CA ASP A 24 -1.18 11.55 9.85
C ASP A 24 -1.78 12.65 8.94
N ASP A 25 -0.93 13.62 8.59
CA ASP A 25 -1.37 14.77 7.82
C ASP A 25 -1.73 14.40 6.38
N GLU A 26 -1.15 13.33 5.80
CA GLU A 26 -1.53 12.84 4.47
C GLU A 26 -3.02 12.46 4.46
N ILE A 27 -3.44 11.61 5.40
CA ILE A 27 -4.83 11.15 5.49
C ILE A 27 -5.78 12.29 5.83
N LYS A 28 -5.43 13.14 6.79
CA LYS A 28 -6.26 14.30 7.17
C LYS A 28 -6.41 15.30 6.01
N ASN A 29 -5.38 15.48 5.19
CA ASN A 29 -5.47 16.35 4.02
C ASN A 29 -6.38 15.73 2.95
N SER A 30 -6.24 14.45 2.64
CA SER A 30 -7.15 13.77 1.70
C SER A 30 -8.61 13.78 2.18
N MET A 31 -8.86 13.59 3.49
CA MET A 31 -10.23 13.71 4.04
C MET A 31 -10.78 15.13 3.90
N THR A 32 -9.92 16.14 4.06
CA THR A 32 -10.29 17.55 3.86
C THR A 32 -10.68 17.80 2.40
N GLU A 33 -9.91 17.27 1.45
CA GLU A 33 -10.20 17.39 0.01
C GLU A 33 -11.53 16.73 -0.37
N VAL A 34 -11.83 15.54 0.14
CA VAL A 34 -13.14 14.88 -0.09
C VAL A 34 -14.29 15.78 0.36
N PHE A 35 -14.12 16.42 1.52
CA PHE A 35 -15.13 17.32 2.07
C PHE A 35 -15.28 18.63 1.27
N GLU A 36 -14.18 19.19 0.77
CA GLU A 36 -14.20 20.46 0.03
C GLU A 36 -14.67 20.32 -1.42
N THR A 37 -14.42 19.16 -2.04
CA THR A 37 -14.72 18.93 -3.46
C THR A 37 -16.11 18.35 -3.70
N THR A 38 -16.73 17.72 -2.70
CA THR A 38 -18.00 17.01 -2.90
C THR A 38 -19.21 17.86 -2.55
N ALA A 39 -19.90 18.37 -3.57
CA ALA A 39 -21.19 19.04 -3.41
C ALA A 39 -22.31 17.99 -3.21
N VAL A 40 -22.66 17.70 -1.95
CA VAL A 40 -23.72 16.74 -1.60
C VAL A 40 -25.10 17.30 -1.96
N LYS A 41 -25.77 16.72 -2.96
CA LYS A 41 -27.09 17.16 -3.44
C LYS A 41 -28.18 16.11 -3.23
N ASN A 42 -27.79 14.83 -3.18
CA ASN A 42 -28.72 13.71 -3.02
C ASN A 42 -28.13 12.65 -2.05
N ASP A 43 -28.87 11.57 -1.81
CA ASP A 43 -28.43 10.49 -0.92
C ASP A 43 -27.32 9.61 -1.52
N GLU A 44 -27.20 9.56 -2.85
CA GLU A 44 -26.10 8.88 -3.54
C GLU A 44 -24.77 9.61 -3.31
N ASP A 45 -24.77 10.94 -3.38
CA ASP A 45 -23.61 11.78 -3.06
C ASP A 45 -23.19 11.60 -1.59
N LYS A 46 -24.16 11.51 -0.67
CA LYS A 46 -23.86 11.23 0.75
C LYS A 46 -23.17 9.89 0.92
N LYS A 47 -23.66 8.86 0.22
CA LYS A 47 -23.08 7.52 0.24
C LYS A 47 -21.66 7.54 -0.33
N ALA A 48 -21.43 8.21 -1.45
CA ALA A 48 -20.11 8.35 -2.05
C ALA A 48 -19.11 9.06 -1.14
N VAL A 49 -19.53 10.14 -0.47
CA VAL A 49 -18.71 10.83 0.55
C VAL A 49 -18.38 9.90 1.70
N PHE A 50 -19.36 9.18 2.22
CA PHE A 50 -19.15 8.22 3.30
C PHE A 50 -18.13 7.15 2.89
N GLU A 51 -18.30 6.51 1.73
CA GLU A 51 -17.39 5.45 1.25
C GLU A 51 -15.97 5.97 1.03
N ALA A 52 -15.81 7.19 0.51
CA ALA A 52 -14.50 7.82 0.33
C ALA A 52 -13.82 8.10 1.68
N LEU A 53 -14.57 8.66 2.64
CA LEU A 53 -14.05 8.93 3.98
C LEU A 53 -13.73 7.63 4.73
N ASP A 54 -14.56 6.59 4.59
CA ASP A 54 -14.36 5.30 5.25
C ASP A 54 -13.10 4.61 4.72
N THR A 55 -12.89 4.65 3.41
CA THR A 55 -11.65 4.16 2.77
C THR A 55 -10.41 4.87 3.33
N LEU A 56 -10.46 6.19 3.45
CA LEU A 56 -9.38 6.99 4.03
C LEU A 56 -9.17 6.67 5.51
N TRP A 57 -10.25 6.47 6.26
CA TRP A 57 -10.20 6.14 7.68
C TRP A 57 -9.57 4.76 7.93
N GLN A 58 -9.94 3.76 7.13
CA GLN A 58 -9.31 2.43 7.15
C GLN A 58 -7.82 2.53 6.82
N LYS A 59 -7.45 3.28 5.77
CA LYS A 59 -6.04 3.51 5.40
C LYS A 59 -5.26 4.19 6.52
N GLY A 60 -5.83 5.23 7.14
CA GLY A 60 -5.25 5.92 8.28
C GLY A 60 -5.05 5.02 9.49
N SER A 61 -6.01 4.12 9.76
CA SER A 61 -5.91 3.13 10.84
C SER A 61 -4.76 2.14 10.61
N VAL A 62 -4.58 1.68 9.37
CA VAL A 62 -3.42 0.85 8.98
C VAL A 62 -2.11 1.62 9.19
N TYR A 63 -2.04 2.89 8.78
CA TYR A 63 -0.84 3.71 8.94
C TYR A 63 -0.45 3.92 10.42
N ILE A 64 -1.42 4.05 11.32
CA ILE A 64 -1.19 4.09 12.77
C ILE A 64 -0.60 2.76 13.23
N GLY A 65 -1.19 1.63 12.82
CA GLY A 65 -0.68 0.30 13.16
C GLY A 65 0.75 0.06 12.64
N LEU A 66 1.06 0.52 11.42
CA LEU A 66 2.42 0.43 10.87
C LEU A 66 3.44 1.25 11.66
N ASP A 67 3.05 2.38 12.24
CA ASP A 67 3.93 3.17 13.11
C ASP A 67 4.29 2.40 14.40
N GLU A 68 3.32 1.68 14.97
CA GLU A 68 3.56 0.78 16.11
C GLU A 68 4.48 -0.39 15.74
N VAL A 69 4.24 -1.02 14.58
CA VAL A 69 5.10 -2.09 14.05
C VAL A 69 6.52 -1.57 13.83
N ALA A 70 6.69 -0.38 13.27
CA ALA A 70 8.00 0.21 13.04
C ALA A 70 8.76 0.40 14.36
N LYS A 71 8.08 0.95 15.38
CA LYS A 71 8.65 1.16 16.71
C LYS A 71 9.05 -0.14 17.42
N SER A 72 8.26 -1.21 17.26
CA SER A 72 8.50 -2.47 17.97
C SER A 72 9.53 -3.37 17.27
N THR A 73 9.57 -3.35 15.95
CA THR A 73 10.41 -4.27 15.14
C THR A 73 11.73 -3.65 14.71
N GLY A 74 11.79 -2.32 14.58
CA GLY A 74 12.93 -1.62 13.96
C GLY A 74 12.89 -1.58 12.42
N ILE A 75 11.85 -2.14 11.78
CA ILE A 75 11.61 -1.92 10.35
C ILE A 75 11.20 -0.46 10.14
N THR A 76 11.75 0.22 9.15
CA THR A 76 11.44 1.64 8.94
C THR A 76 10.00 1.82 8.48
N ILE A 77 9.36 2.89 8.95
CA ILE A 77 8.00 3.25 8.51
C ILE A 77 7.95 3.51 6.99
N THR A 78 9.05 3.99 6.41
CA THR A 78 9.16 4.22 4.96
C THR A 78 9.11 2.90 4.18
N THR A 79 9.80 1.85 4.64
CA THR A 79 9.72 0.52 4.05
C THR A 79 8.33 -0.10 4.21
N LEU A 80 7.72 0.03 5.38
CA LEU A 80 6.37 -0.49 5.60
C LEU A 80 5.34 0.18 4.70
N ARG A 81 5.42 1.51 4.54
CA ARG A 81 4.52 2.28 3.66
C ARG A 81 4.78 2.08 2.16
N SER A 82 5.94 1.56 1.76
CA SER A 82 6.22 1.26 0.35
C SER A 82 5.62 -0.06 -0.13
N LEU A 83 5.19 -0.93 0.80
CA LEU A 83 4.53 -2.19 0.45
C LEU A 83 3.14 -1.92 -0.13
N ASP A 84 2.61 -2.88 -0.89
CA ASP A 84 1.21 -2.82 -1.30
C ASP A 84 0.26 -2.82 -0.09
N TYR A 85 -0.92 -2.22 -0.26
CA TYR A 85 -1.85 -2.01 0.85
C TYR A 85 -2.35 -3.31 1.50
N GLU A 86 -2.49 -4.39 0.74
CA GLU A 86 -2.90 -5.70 1.27
C GLU A 86 -1.82 -6.28 2.20
N THR A 87 -0.54 -6.17 1.81
CA THR A 87 0.58 -6.52 2.68
C THR A 87 0.62 -5.64 3.94
N GLN A 88 0.41 -4.32 3.80
CA GLN A 88 0.35 -3.41 4.94
C GLN A 88 -0.71 -3.83 5.96
N GLN A 89 -1.93 -4.12 5.48
CA GLN A 89 -3.03 -4.61 6.31
C GLN A 89 -2.67 -5.93 7.01
N SER A 90 -2.11 -6.88 6.27
CA SER A 90 -1.71 -8.19 6.81
C SER A 90 -0.70 -8.06 7.94
N ILE A 91 0.30 -7.19 7.78
CA ILE A 91 1.29 -6.91 8.83
C ILE A 91 0.64 -6.35 10.09
N VAL A 92 -0.24 -5.34 9.94
CA VAL A 92 -0.95 -4.74 11.09
C VAL A 92 -1.83 -5.77 11.79
N TYR A 93 -2.60 -6.56 11.05
CA TYR A 93 -3.46 -7.59 11.65
C TYR A 93 -2.66 -8.64 12.41
N GLU A 94 -1.57 -9.14 11.84
CA GLU A 94 -0.72 -10.10 12.52
C GLU A 94 -0.05 -9.50 13.77
N TYR A 95 0.36 -8.24 13.70
CA TYR A 95 0.91 -7.52 14.84
C TYR A 95 -0.11 -7.35 15.98
N MET A 96 -1.36 -7.03 15.64
CA MET A 96 -2.45 -6.95 16.62
C MET A 96 -2.78 -8.31 17.26
N MET A 97 -2.59 -9.41 16.53
CA MET A 97 -2.82 -10.76 17.05
C MET A 97 -1.69 -11.24 17.97
N ASP A 98 -0.44 -11.06 17.55
CA ASP A 98 0.75 -11.45 18.31
C ASP A 98 1.95 -10.58 17.92
N SER A 99 2.15 -9.51 18.67
CA SER A 99 3.24 -8.54 18.46
C SER A 99 4.64 -9.09 18.76
N SER A 100 4.75 -10.28 19.34
CA SER A 100 6.05 -10.89 19.70
C SER A 100 6.76 -11.55 18.52
N GLN A 101 6.07 -11.72 17.38
CA GLN A 101 6.56 -12.46 16.21
C GLN A 101 7.45 -11.62 15.28
N THR A 102 8.46 -10.92 15.82
CA THR A 102 9.30 -10.00 15.04
C THR A 102 9.89 -10.65 13.78
N ALA A 103 10.38 -11.89 13.87
CA ALA A 103 10.95 -12.61 12.73
C ALA A 103 9.94 -12.84 11.58
N ARG A 104 8.66 -13.04 11.92
CA ARG A 104 7.59 -13.21 10.94
C ARG A 104 7.30 -11.92 10.19
N PHE A 105 7.33 -10.77 10.88
CA PHE A 105 7.16 -9.47 10.22
C PHE A 105 8.30 -9.20 9.23
N TYR A 106 9.54 -9.49 9.60
CA TYR A 106 10.67 -9.41 8.66
C TYR A 106 10.49 -10.33 7.45
N ASP A 107 10.04 -11.57 7.65
CA ASP A 107 9.78 -12.51 6.56
C ASP A 107 8.69 -11.98 5.60
N LEU A 108 7.58 -11.44 6.11
CA LEU A 108 6.52 -10.83 5.30
C LEU A 108 7.03 -9.64 4.49
N VAL A 109 7.76 -8.72 5.14
CA VAL A 109 8.32 -7.53 4.49
C VAL A 109 9.32 -7.93 3.41
N ASN A 110 10.28 -8.81 3.71
CA ASN A 110 11.28 -9.27 2.76
C ASN A 110 10.66 -9.97 1.56
N LYS A 111 9.64 -10.82 1.81
CA LYS A 111 8.87 -11.44 0.74
C LYS A 111 8.27 -10.36 -0.15
N SER A 112 7.49 -9.43 0.40
CA SER A 112 6.81 -8.39 -0.39
C SER A 112 7.79 -7.52 -1.19
N LEU A 113 8.90 -7.10 -0.58
CA LEU A 113 9.96 -6.35 -1.26
C LEU A 113 10.61 -7.13 -2.40
N GLY A 114 10.79 -8.44 -2.26
CA GLY A 114 11.37 -9.28 -3.31
C GLY A 114 10.56 -9.29 -4.62
N VAL A 115 9.30 -8.83 -4.59
CA VAL A 115 8.42 -8.74 -5.76
C VAL A 115 7.85 -7.34 -5.99
N SER A 116 8.42 -6.29 -5.38
CA SER A 116 7.91 -4.92 -5.50
C SER A 116 7.87 -4.41 -6.94
N GLU A 117 8.83 -4.85 -7.75
CA GLU A 117 9.01 -4.39 -9.13
C GLU A 117 8.12 -5.12 -10.15
N LEU A 118 7.30 -6.09 -9.72
CA LEU A 118 6.58 -7.00 -10.62
C LEU A 118 5.66 -6.25 -11.61
N SER A 119 5.08 -5.13 -11.16
CA SER A 119 4.23 -4.29 -12.01
C SER A 119 5.02 -3.54 -13.09
N TYR A 120 6.28 -3.17 -12.81
CA TYR A 120 7.17 -2.52 -13.78
C TYR A 120 7.76 -3.53 -14.75
N VAL A 121 8.13 -4.72 -14.26
CA VAL A 121 8.51 -5.87 -15.09
C VAL A 121 7.42 -6.20 -16.11
N ALA A 122 6.17 -6.32 -15.64
CA ALA A 122 5.01 -6.59 -16.49
C ALA A 122 4.87 -5.56 -17.63
N LYS A 123 5.02 -4.27 -17.29
CA LYS A 123 4.99 -3.18 -18.28
C LYS A 123 6.14 -3.27 -19.27
N LEU A 124 7.35 -3.57 -18.79
CA LEU A 124 8.56 -3.65 -19.61
C LEU A 124 8.44 -4.71 -20.71
N ILE A 125 7.96 -5.90 -20.37
CA ILE A 125 7.87 -7.03 -21.33
C ILE A 125 6.53 -7.11 -22.07
N GLY A 126 5.56 -6.25 -21.71
CA GLY A 126 4.26 -6.14 -22.37
C GLY A 126 3.25 -7.21 -21.99
N VAL A 127 3.25 -7.70 -20.74
CA VAL A 127 2.30 -8.72 -20.25
C VAL A 127 1.47 -8.22 -19.07
N PRO A 128 0.28 -8.79 -18.82
CA PRO A 128 -0.49 -8.50 -17.61
C PRO A 128 0.25 -8.94 -16.33
N VAL A 129 0.33 -8.07 -15.32
CA VAL A 129 0.96 -8.40 -14.02
C VAL A 129 0.34 -9.63 -13.33
N ARG A 130 -0.95 -9.90 -13.59
CA ARG A 130 -1.63 -11.11 -13.09
C ARG A 130 -0.98 -12.41 -13.57
N GLU A 131 -0.41 -12.41 -14.77
CA GLU A 131 0.27 -13.59 -15.32
C GLU A 131 1.61 -13.81 -14.59
N LEU A 132 2.34 -12.73 -14.32
CA LEU A 132 3.57 -12.81 -13.52
C LEU A 132 3.30 -13.28 -12.09
N ARG A 133 2.17 -12.87 -11.47
CA ARG A 133 1.78 -13.32 -10.13
C ARG A 133 1.47 -14.82 -10.05
N MET A 134 1.18 -15.47 -11.17
CA MET A 134 0.96 -16.91 -11.24
C MET A 134 2.26 -17.72 -11.31
N LEU A 135 3.39 -17.07 -11.58
CA LEU A 135 4.69 -17.75 -11.67
C LEU A 135 5.14 -18.23 -10.28
N PRO A 136 6.01 -19.25 -10.19
CA PRO A 136 6.64 -19.62 -8.94
C PRO A 136 7.31 -18.42 -8.27
N ARG A 137 7.23 -18.31 -6.94
CA ARG A 137 7.74 -17.15 -6.20
C ARG A 137 9.20 -16.83 -6.53
N ARG A 138 10.04 -17.87 -6.65
CA ARG A 138 11.45 -17.73 -7.06
C ARG A 138 11.61 -17.06 -8.43
N VAL A 139 10.73 -17.37 -9.39
CA VAL A 139 10.77 -16.73 -10.72
C VAL A 139 10.36 -15.27 -10.62
N GLN A 140 9.33 -14.94 -9.83
CA GLN A 140 8.92 -13.56 -9.58
C GLN A 140 10.06 -12.73 -8.97
N GLU A 141 10.75 -13.28 -7.97
CA GLU A 141 11.90 -12.63 -7.32
C GLU A 141 13.07 -12.44 -8.29
N ASN A 142 13.36 -13.45 -9.11
CA ASN A 142 14.44 -13.36 -10.10
C ASN A 142 14.19 -12.26 -11.14
N ILE A 143 12.98 -12.18 -11.71
CA ILE A 143 12.67 -11.17 -12.74
C ILE A 143 12.62 -9.75 -12.16
N CYS A 144 12.17 -9.60 -10.91
CA CYS A 144 12.22 -8.32 -10.20
C CYS A 144 13.67 -7.93 -9.88
N GLY A 145 14.50 -8.89 -9.46
CA GLY A 145 15.93 -8.67 -9.23
C GLY A 145 16.65 -8.22 -10.50
N ALA A 146 16.42 -8.90 -11.62
CA ALA A 146 16.99 -8.53 -12.92
C ALA A 146 16.57 -7.11 -13.32
N TYR A 147 15.29 -6.77 -13.19
CA TYR A 147 14.79 -5.42 -13.46
C TYR A 147 15.46 -4.36 -12.59
N ALA A 148 15.53 -4.59 -11.27
CA ALA A 148 16.14 -3.63 -10.35
C ALA A 148 17.65 -3.41 -10.62
N MET A 149 18.33 -4.41 -11.17
CA MET A 149 19.77 -4.35 -11.43
C MET A 149 20.13 -3.81 -12.81
N GLU A 150 19.32 -4.10 -13.84
CA GLU A 150 19.69 -3.89 -15.24
C GLU A 150 18.83 -2.85 -15.96
N TYR A 151 17.71 -2.40 -15.37
CA TYR A 151 16.83 -1.45 -16.05
C TYR A 151 17.48 -0.08 -16.24
N GLU A 152 17.48 0.39 -17.49
CA GLU A 152 17.97 1.70 -17.89
C GLU A 152 16.84 2.54 -18.50
N LYS A 153 16.53 3.69 -17.86
CA LYS A 153 15.37 4.52 -18.22
C LYS A 153 15.34 5.00 -19.67
N ASP A 154 16.51 5.30 -20.25
CA ASP A 154 16.65 5.89 -21.58
C ASP A 154 17.13 4.88 -22.63
N SER A 155 17.05 3.58 -22.32
CA SER A 155 17.46 2.47 -23.18
C SER A 155 16.26 1.68 -23.70
N THR A 156 16.46 0.90 -24.77
CA THR A 156 15.45 -0.06 -25.24
C THR A 156 15.29 -1.24 -24.30
N ASN A 157 16.26 -1.48 -23.41
CA ASN A 157 16.27 -2.61 -22.47
C ASN A 157 16.09 -3.98 -23.16
N ALA A 158 16.52 -4.11 -24.43
CA ALA A 158 16.23 -5.29 -25.24
C ALA A 158 16.81 -6.58 -24.63
N GLU A 159 18.05 -6.55 -24.14
CA GLU A 159 18.70 -7.69 -23.50
C GLU A 159 18.00 -8.09 -22.20
N LEU A 160 17.65 -7.11 -21.35
CA LEU A 160 16.86 -7.34 -20.14
C LEU A 160 15.50 -7.96 -20.45
N ILE A 161 14.81 -7.47 -21.49
CA ILE A 161 13.52 -8.02 -21.93
C ILE A 161 13.66 -9.49 -22.34
N ASP A 162 14.69 -9.81 -23.13
CA ASP A 162 14.94 -11.18 -23.58
C ASP A 162 15.29 -12.11 -22.40
N ASN A 163 16.17 -11.65 -21.50
CA ASN A 163 16.54 -12.38 -20.28
C ASN A 163 15.30 -12.68 -19.40
N ILE A 164 14.44 -11.69 -19.16
CA ILE A 164 13.22 -11.87 -18.36
C ILE A 164 12.29 -12.88 -19.04
N ARG A 165 12.13 -12.82 -20.36
CA ARG A 165 11.27 -13.76 -21.10
C ARG A 165 11.79 -15.19 -21.04
N GLU A 166 13.10 -15.39 -21.05
CA GLU A 166 13.73 -16.69 -20.85
C GLU A 166 13.45 -17.25 -19.45
N MET A 167 13.61 -16.43 -18.40
CA MET A 167 13.32 -16.83 -17.02
C MET A 167 11.85 -17.26 -16.81
N ILE A 168 10.92 -16.63 -17.52
CA ILE A 168 9.48 -16.96 -17.44
C ILE A 168 9.16 -18.28 -18.16
N SER A 169 9.95 -18.64 -19.17
CA SER A 169 9.70 -19.80 -20.03
C SER A 169 10.31 -21.11 -19.50
N THR A 170 11.01 -21.05 -18.36
CA THR A 170 11.74 -22.15 -17.72
C THR A 170 10.95 -22.75 -16.55
#